data_AF-A0A812MAX7-F1
#
_entry.id   AF-A0A812MAX7-F1
#
_cell.length_a   1.000
_cell.length_b   1.000
_cell.length_c   1.000
_cell.angle_alpha   90.00
_cell.angle_beta   90.00
_cell.angle_gamma   90.00
#
_symmetry.space_group_name_H-M   'P 1'
#
loop_
_entity.id
_entity.type
_entity.pdbx_description
1 polymer ?
#
loop_
_entity_poly.entity_id
_entity_poly.type
_entity_poly.pdbx_seq_one_letter_code
_entity_poly.pdbx_strand_id
1 'polypeptide(L)'
;MSINLSKGKEFKVWFTHTTDDKRDRPDLYQQQDPGVCVNYDGVDAAIELLLDRVLNGPRVDVVVAMFEGSIVVHLAAAKLLSQRQPVPWPVTVFFGSLPIRDDRFLSAFADGSKVVHRTIHVFGKNDEYYFYGRRGAGRLAPEDYYEAALVLEHAEGHRLPSLQPQAGVLYAQVAKEVRACCGLPIAAGYDPSELHSWRRPRRPAKPTAPPVLEMEQMVPRKLRILALTGGHSCTEVLRYQTAALRQAVGRDLAEWTFIEGSEDWNWYEGEPIVSDMEQKLAKGAQLKNWYMDSIYEETKTTKPNREKQFDPKSRVEYHKIPEKLERLKEQIFEDGPWDVVVAFSQGCIMMHLLAGHLRQEPPAKQASMRWHHTRNGAEQMPWRLSVFFCGMHIRDKEYMHLFDTPLPHPTVHVFGQQDEFYDYGRDGFGYKPQEEYYVDPVILTHEEGHQFPTKQPRAKQIYDRVAAEIWRQCGGHPGRS
;
A
#
# COMPACT_ATOMS: atom_id res chain seq x y z
N MET A 1 -21.34 -5.30 -12.39
CA MET A 1 -21.89 -6.02 -13.56
C MET A 1 -22.73 -5.05 -14.39
N SER A 2 -22.62 -5.05 -15.72
CA SER A 2 -23.37 -4.10 -16.55
C SER A 2 -24.88 -4.41 -16.51
N ILE A 3 -25.71 -3.38 -16.27
CA ILE A 3 -27.18 -3.42 -16.47
C ILE A 3 -27.53 -4.02 -17.85
N ASN A 4 -26.66 -3.82 -18.84
CA ASN A 4 -26.85 -4.36 -20.18
C ASN A 4 -26.81 -5.90 -20.22
N LEU A 5 -26.03 -6.55 -19.33
CA LEU A 5 -25.95 -8.01 -19.26
C LEU A 5 -27.17 -8.63 -18.57
N SER A 6 -27.82 -7.91 -17.64
CA SER A 6 -28.99 -8.45 -16.94
C SER A 6 -30.24 -8.51 -17.83
N LYS A 7 -30.24 -7.83 -18.98
CA LYS A 7 -31.39 -7.72 -19.90
C LYS A 7 -32.66 -7.25 -19.16
N GLY A 8 -32.49 -6.31 -18.23
CA GLY A 8 -33.58 -5.76 -17.41
C GLY A 8 -34.06 -6.66 -16.27
N LYS A 9 -33.39 -7.79 -16.00
CA LYS A 9 -33.67 -8.59 -14.81
C LYS A 9 -33.19 -7.85 -13.56
N GLU A 10 -33.98 -7.99 -12.50
CA GLU A 10 -33.65 -7.51 -11.17
C GLU A 10 -32.39 -8.22 -10.64
N PHE A 11 -31.52 -7.45 -9.98
CA PHE A 11 -30.38 -7.99 -9.27
C PHE A 11 -30.83 -8.52 -7.92
N LYS A 12 -30.58 -9.81 -7.68
CA LYS A 12 -30.81 -10.44 -6.39
C LYS A 12 -29.49 -10.51 -5.63
N VAL A 13 -29.57 -10.26 -4.33
CA VAL A 13 -28.47 -10.48 -3.39
C VAL A 13 -28.67 -11.81 -2.67
N TRP A 14 -27.58 -12.43 -2.23
CA TRP A 14 -27.67 -13.64 -1.40
C TRP A 14 -28.12 -13.30 0.02
N PHE A 15 -27.59 -12.20 0.54
CA PHE A 15 -27.85 -11.65 1.86
C PHE A 15 -27.55 -10.15 1.81
N THR A 16 -27.98 -9.40 2.82
CA THR A 16 -27.51 -8.03 3.03
C THR A 16 -26.51 -8.02 4.17
N HIS A 17 -25.78 -6.92 4.35
CA HIS A 17 -24.91 -6.78 5.51
C HIS A 17 -25.03 -5.41 6.15
N THR A 18 -24.64 -5.36 7.41
CA THR A 18 -24.49 -4.14 8.19
C THR A 18 -23.10 -4.09 8.80
N THR A 19 -22.63 -2.88 9.10
CA THR A 19 -21.34 -2.68 9.75
C THR A 19 -21.50 -1.84 11.02
N ASP A 20 -20.55 -1.97 11.94
CA ASP A 20 -20.45 -1.07 13.10
C ASP A 20 -19.76 0.27 12.75
N ASP A 21 -19.31 0.44 11.51
CA ASP A 21 -18.60 1.61 11.04
C ASP A 21 -19.53 2.83 11.01
N LYS A 22 -19.18 3.87 11.79
CA LYS A 22 -19.93 5.13 11.86
C LYS A 22 -19.35 6.22 10.96
N ARG A 23 -18.26 5.93 10.23
CA ARG A 23 -17.64 6.88 9.30
C ARG A 23 -18.42 6.92 7.99
N ASP A 24 -18.56 8.12 7.43
CA ASP A 24 -19.16 8.31 6.11
C ASP A 24 -18.15 7.97 5.02
N ARG A 25 -18.19 6.72 4.53
CA ARG A 25 -17.32 6.22 3.46
C ARG A 25 -17.98 5.07 2.70
N PRO A 26 -17.57 4.82 1.44
CA PRO A 26 -18.08 3.71 0.63
C PRO A 26 -18.10 2.37 1.37
N ASP A 27 -19.18 1.62 1.20
CA ASP A 27 -19.41 0.32 1.85
C ASP A 27 -18.24 -0.67 1.67
N LEU A 28 -17.61 -0.65 0.49
CA LEU A 28 -16.41 -1.43 0.20
C LEU A 28 -15.32 -1.25 1.26
N TYR A 29 -15.05 -0.02 1.70
CA TYR A 29 -14.02 0.24 2.70
C TYR A 29 -14.40 -0.24 4.09
N GLN A 30 -15.68 -0.14 4.43
CA GLN A 30 -16.19 -0.65 5.69
C GLN A 30 -15.97 -2.16 5.75
N GLN A 31 -16.32 -2.87 4.67
CA GLN A 31 -16.08 -4.32 4.57
C GLN A 31 -14.59 -4.69 4.59
N GLN A 32 -13.73 -3.86 3.99
CA GLN A 32 -12.29 -4.16 3.87
C GLN A 32 -11.46 -3.81 5.12
N ASP A 33 -11.96 -2.93 5.98
CA ASP A 33 -11.24 -2.47 7.17
C ASP A 33 -11.20 -3.56 8.26
N PRO A 34 -10.03 -4.07 8.66
CA PRO A 34 -9.94 -5.16 9.65
C PRO A 34 -10.49 -4.81 11.03
N GLY A 35 -10.66 -3.52 11.34
CA GLY A 35 -11.22 -3.04 12.60
C GLY A 35 -12.74 -2.87 12.60
N VAL A 36 -13.41 -3.10 11.46
CA VAL A 36 -14.87 -2.99 11.32
C VAL A 36 -15.54 -4.36 11.47
N CYS A 37 -16.55 -4.45 12.34
CA CYS A 37 -17.39 -5.62 12.45
C CYS A 37 -18.43 -5.62 11.34
N VAL A 38 -18.61 -6.76 10.67
CA VAL A 38 -19.60 -6.95 9.59
C VAL A 38 -20.58 -8.02 10.02
N ASN A 39 -21.88 -7.76 9.92
CA ASN A 39 -22.93 -8.74 10.18
C ASN A 39 -23.66 -9.07 8.88
N TYR A 40 -23.87 -10.35 8.60
CA TYR A 40 -24.65 -10.82 7.46
C TYR A 40 -26.11 -11.07 7.85
N ASP A 41 -27.03 -10.38 7.19
CA ASP A 41 -28.46 -10.43 7.44
C ASP A 41 -29.17 -11.29 6.39
N GLY A 42 -29.93 -12.30 6.85
CA GLY A 42 -30.64 -13.24 5.97
C GLY A 42 -29.76 -14.36 5.37
N VAL A 43 -28.48 -14.43 5.74
CA VAL A 43 -27.54 -15.40 5.19
C VAL A 43 -27.90 -16.87 5.47
N ASP A 44 -28.60 -17.15 6.57
CA ASP A 44 -29.08 -18.51 6.88
C ASP A 44 -30.01 -19.05 5.78
N ALA A 45 -30.90 -18.22 5.23
CA ALA A 45 -31.79 -18.63 4.15
C ALA A 45 -31.02 -18.96 2.86
N ALA A 46 -29.94 -18.23 2.57
CA ALA A 46 -29.05 -18.51 1.46
C ALA A 46 -28.30 -19.84 1.65
N ILE A 47 -27.81 -20.10 2.86
CA ILE A 47 -27.15 -21.36 3.22
C ILE A 47 -28.12 -22.54 3.06
N GLU A 48 -29.33 -22.43 3.61
CA GLU A 48 -30.35 -23.49 3.51
C GLU A 48 -30.74 -23.74 2.05
N LEU A 49 -30.92 -22.70 1.25
CA LEU A 49 -31.23 -22.85 -0.17
C LEU A 49 -30.14 -23.63 -0.91
N LEU A 50 -28.86 -23.32 -0.64
CA LEU A 50 -27.74 -24.05 -1.23
C LEU A 50 -27.72 -25.51 -0.76
N LEU A 51 -27.83 -25.74 0.55
CA LEU A 51 -27.77 -27.09 1.13
C LEU A 51 -28.94 -27.96 0.68
N ASP A 52 -30.16 -27.43 0.67
CA ASP A 52 -31.34 -28.13 0.13
C ASP A 52 -31.11 -28.54 -1.33
N ARG A 53 -30.59 -27.62 -2.16
CA ARG A 53 -30.34 -27.90 -3.56
C ARG A 53 -29.31 -29.02 -3.76
N VAL A 54 -28.28 -29.09 -2.93
CA VAL A 54 -27.21 -30.09 -3.08
C VAL A 54 -27.56 -31.42 -2.40
N LEU A 55 -28.24 -31.40 -1.25
CA LEU A 55 -28.59 -32.59 -0.48
C LEU A 55 -29.85 -33.28 -1.01
N ASN A 56 -30.85 -32.51 -1.42
CA ASN A 56 -32.17 -33.04 -1.84
C ASN A 56 -32.39 -32.94 -3.36
N GLY A 57 -31.51 -32.26 -4.10
CA GLY A 57 -31.59 -32.13 -5.54
C GLY A 57 -30.86 -33.23 -6.33
N PRO A 58 -30.76 -33.08 -7.66
CA PRO A 58 -29.85 -33.88 -8.48
C PRO A 58 -28.42 -33.75 -7.97
N ARG A 59 -27.64 -34.83 -8.09
CA ARG A 59 -26.23 -34.88 -7.70
C ARG A 59 -25.46 -33.68 -8.28
N VAL A 60 -24.73 -32.99 -7.41
CA VAL A 60 -23.84 -31.87 -7.76
C VAL A 60 -22.40 -32.32 -7.59
N ASP A 61 -21.65 -32.43 -8.69
CA ASP A 61 -20.24 -32.81 -8.63
C ASP A 61 -19.29 -31.61 -8.42
N VAL A 62 -19.73 -30.41 -8.79
CA VAL A 62 -18.92 -29.20 -8.73
C VAL A 62 -19.78 -28.02 -8.31
N VAL A 63 -19.33 -27.28 -7.30
CA VAL A 63 -19.89 -25.97 -6.95
C VAL A 63 -18.97 -24.88 -7.48
N VAL A 64 -19.50 -23.97 -8.29
CA VAL A 64 -18.77 -22.79 -8.78
C VAL A 64 -19.38 -21.56 -8.13
N ALA A 65 -18.55 -20.75 -7.49
CA ALA A 65 -18.98 -19.57 -6.76
C ALA A 65 -18.12 -18.36 -7.11
N MET A 66 -18.74 -17.19 -7.08
CA MET A 66 -18.09 -15.91 -7.32
C MET A 66 -18.57 -14.89 -6.29
N PHE A 67 -17.65 -14.07 -5.79
CA PHE A 67 -17.97 -12.94 -4.90
C PHE A 67 -18.83 -13.35 -3.68
N GLU A 68 -19.98 -12.73 -3.42
CA GLU A 68 -20.91 -13.10 -2.33
C GLU A 68 -21.27 -14.59 -2.30
N GLY A 69 -21.39 -15.23 -3.47
CA GLY A 69 -21.64 -16.67 -3.55
C GLY A 69 -20.53 -17.50 -2.89
N SER A 70 -19.28 -16.99 -2.88
CA SER A 70 -18.19 -17.67 -2.17
C SER A 70 -18.42 -17.67 -0.66
N ILE A 71 -18.93 -16.57 -0.10
CA ILE A 71 -19.25 -16.46 1.32
C ILE A 71 -20.33 -17.51 1.68
N VAL A 72 -21.41 -17.59 0.90
CA VAL A 72 -22.48 -18.58 1.15
C VAL A 72 -21.93 -20.01 1.15
N VAL A 73 -21.04 -20.35 0.21
CA VAL A 73 -20.43 -21.69 0.15
C VAL A 73 -19.48 -21.94 1.32
N HIS A 74 -18.69 -20.96 1.76
CA HIS A 74 -17.86 -21.09 2.96
C HIS A 74 -18.72 -21.33 4.21
N LEU A 75 -19.82 -20.59 4.36
CA LEU A 75 -20.74 -20.71 5.49
C LEU A 75 -21.52 -22.03 5.47
N ALA A 76 -21.91 -22.52 4.29
CA ALA A 76 -22.51 -23.85 4.16
C ALA A 76 -21.53 -24.97 4.56
N ALA A 77 -20.26 -24.86 4.16
CA ALA A 77 -19.22 -25.80 4.60
C ALA A 77 -18.99 -25.73 6.12
N ALA A 78 -18.97 -24.53 6.70
CA ALA A 78 -18.88 -24.32 8.14
C ALA A 78 -20.04 -24.99 8.91
N LYS A 79 -21.26 -24.84 8.39
CA LYS A 79 -22.46 -25.44 8.97
C LYS A 79 -22.44 -26.98 8.92
N LEU A 80 -22.02 -27.56 7.79
CA LEU A 80 -21.86 -29.01 7.69
C LEU A 80 -20.78 -29.50 8.67
N LEU A 81 -19.65 -28.79 8.77
CA LEU A 81 -18.58 -29.13 9.71
C LEU A 81 -19.05 -29.11 11.17
N SER A 82 -19.82 -28.09 11.58
CA SER A 82 -20.36 -28.02 12.94
C SER A 82 -21.34 -29.15 13.25
N GLN A 83 -22.01 -29.67 12.22
CA GLN A 83 -22.88 -30.86 12.28
C GLN A 83 -22.13 -32.19 12.11
N ARG A 84 -20.79 -32.15 12.00
CA ARG A 84 -19.92 -33.31 11.70
C ARG A 84 -20.30 -34.05 10.41
N GLN A 85 -20.83 -33.32 9.44
CA GLN A 85 -21.15 -33.82 8.11
C GLN A 85 -20.04 -33.44 7.13
N PRO A 86 -19.64 -34.34 6.21
CA PRO A 86 -18.72 -34.00 5.14
C PRO A 86 -19.41 -33.08 4.12
N VAL A 87 -18.60 -32.33 3.37
CA VAL A 87 -19.10 -31.57 2.21
C VAL A 87 -19.58 -32.56 1.13
N PRO A 88 -20.86 -32.51 0.69
CA PRO A 88 -21.46 -33.56 -0.14
C PRO A 88 -21.10 -33.49 -1.63
N TRP A 89 -20.30 -32.50 -2.06
CA TRP A 89 -19.79 -32.38 -3.42
C TRP A 89 -18.26 -32.54 -3.46
N PRO A 90 -17.69 -33.14 -4.52
CA PRO A 90 -16.24 -33.39 -4.64
C PRO A 90 -15.32 -32.16 -4.64
N VAL A 91 -15.71 -31.05 -5.29
CA VAL A 91 -14.82 -29.89 -5.48
C VAL A 91 -15.56 -28.57 -5.58
N THR A 92 -14.96 -27.49 -5.05
CA THR A 92 -15.44 -26.12 -5.23
C THR A 92 -14.45 -25.27 -6.00
N VAL A 93 -14.95 -24.46 -6.93
CA VAL A 93 -14.17 -23.46 -7.66
C VAL A 93 -14.67 -22.07 -7.26
N PHE A 94 -13.79 -21.26 -6.69
CA PHE A 94 -14.03 -19.88 -6.29
C PHE A 94 -13.37 -18.92 -7.27
N PHE A 95 -14.12 -17.94 -7.77
CA PHE A 95 -13.60 -16.79 -8.50
C PHE A 95 -13.77 -15.53 -7.65
N GLY A 96 -12.67 -14.86 -7.28
CA GLY A 96 -12.73 -13.68 -6.41
C GLY A 96 -13.31 -14.01 -5.03
N SER A 97 -12.76 -15.05 -4.37
CA SER A 97 -13.21 -15.52 -3.06
C SER A 97 -13.08 -14.42 -2.00
N LEU A 98 -14.09 -14.24 -1.16
CA LEU A 98 -14.06 -13.29 -0.04
C LEU A 98 -13.98 -14.02 1.32
N PRO A 99 -13.20 -13.52 2.29
CA PRO A 99 -13.24 -14.03 3.65
C PRO A 99 -14.59 -13.77 4.31
N ILE A 100 -14.95 -14.68 5.21
CA ILE A 100 -16.03 -14.47 6.16
C ILE A 100 -15.60 -13.36 7.13
N ARG A 101 -16.45 -12.35 7.27
CA ARG A 101 -16.23 -11.21 8.19
C ARG A 101 -17.12 -11.20 9.40
N ASP A 102 -18.17 -12.00 9.37
CA ASP A 102 -19.12 -12.12 10.46
C ASP A 102 -18.58 -13.10 11.50
N ASP A 103 -18.22 -12.54 12.65
CA ASP A 103 -17.55 -13.24 13.74
C ASP A 103 -18.40 -14.41 14.29
N ARG A 104 -19.74 -14.39 14.09
CA ARG A 104 -20.63 -15.50 14.47
C ARG A 104 -20.24 -16.81 13.78
N PHE A 105 -19.73 -16.72 12.56
CA PHE A 105 -19.41 -17.90 11.73
C PHE A 105 -17.92 -18.24 11.71
N LEU A 106 -17.05 -17.37 12.24
CA LEU A 106 -15.61 -17.61 12.25
C LEU A 106 -15.19 -18.74 13.20
N SER A 107 -15.99 -19.01 14.24
CA SER A 107 -15.71 -20.08 15.20
C SER A 107 -15.53 -21.45 14.53
N ALA A 108 -16.20 -21.69 13.40
CA ALA A 108 -16.07 -22.91 12.61
C ALA A 108 -14.69 -23.09 11.94
N PHE A 109 -13.85 -22.04 11.92
CA PHE A 109 -12.51 -22.05 11.32
C PHE A 109 -11.42 -21.62 12.32
N ALA A 110 -11.79 -21.21 13.54
CA ALA A 110 -10.90 -20.53 14.48
C ALA A 110 -10.01 -21.47 15.31
N ASP A 111 -10.41 -22.74 15.47
CA ASP A 111 -9.67 -23.75 16.24
C ASP A 111 -8.50 -24.39 15.47
N GLY A 112 -8.20 -23.87 14.28
CA GLY A 112 -7.19 -24.44 13.37
C GLY A 112 -7.68 -25.70 12.66
N SER A 113 -8.92 -26.15 12.90
CA SER A 113 -9.55 -27.16 12.07
C SER A 113 -9.76 -26.58 10.67
N LYS A 114 -9.27 -27.32 9.68
CA LYS A 114 -9.45 -26.99 8.28
C LYS A 114 -10.52 -27.89 7.72
N VAL A 115 -11.33 -27.34 6.81
CA VAL A 115 -12.31 -28.13 6.08
C VAL A 115 -11.56 -29.08 5.16
N VAL A 116 -11.78 -30.38 5.35
CA VAL A 116 -11.28 -31.44 4.47
C VAL A 116 -12.12 -31.45 3.20
N HIS A 117 -11.88 -30.47 2.34
CA HIS A 117 -12.58 -30.30 1.07
C HIS A 117 -11.64 -29.69 0.02
N ARG A 118 -11.82 -30.08 -1.23
CA ARG A 118 -10.97 -29.62 -2.33
C ARG A 118 -11.49 -28.31 -2.89
N THR A 119 -10.62 -27.31 -2.93
CA THR A 119 -10.98 -25.99 -3.42
C THR A 119 -9.96 -25.45 -4.41
N ILE A 120 -10.45 -24.72 -5.41
CA ILE A 120 -9.64 -23.98 -6.37
C ILE A 120 -10.03 -22.52 -6.25
N HIS A 121 -9.10 -21.66 -5.84
CA HIS A 121 -9.34 -20.23 -5.72
C HIS A 121 -8.63 -19.50 -6.85
N VAL A 122 -9.40 -18.79 -7.66
CA VAL A 122 -8.93 -17.98 -8.78
C VAL A 122 -9.08 -16.52 -8.43
N PHE A 123 -7.98 -15.78 -8.41
CA PHE A 123 -7.96 -14.36 -8.05
C PHE A 123 -7.43 -13.48 -9.18
N GLY A 124 -8.08 -12.34 -9.42
CA GLY A 124 -7.52 -11.27 -10.25
C GLY A 124 -6.56 -10.42 -9.43
N LYS A 125 -5.31 -10.23 -9.86
CA LYS A 125 -4.32 -9.39 -9.16
C LYS A 125 -4.72 -7.91 -9.12
N ASN A 126 -5.50 -7.49 -10.11
CA ASN A 126 -6.01 -6.14 -10.23
C ASN A 126 -7.44 -6.02 -9.69
N ASP A 127 -7.95 -7.07 -9.05
CA ASP A 127 -9.24 -7.06 -8.37
C ASP A 127 -9.11 -6.24 -7.07
N GLU A 128 -10.04 -5.32 -6.84
CA GLU A 128 -10.13 -4.51 -5.63
C GLU A 128 -10.26 -5.34 -4.33
N TYR A 129 -10.77 -6.55 -4.44
CA TYR A 129 -10.87 -7.51 -3.35
C TYR A 129 -9.64 -8.44 -3.29
N TYR A 130 -8.65 -8.32 -4.18
CA TYR A 130 -7.51 -9.22 -4.24
C TYR A 130 -6.72 -9.27 -2.92
N PHE A 131 -6.30 -8.11 -2.45
CA PHE A 131 -5.52 -8.00 -1.22
C PHE A 131 -6.34 -8.45 -0.02
N TYR A 132 -7.57 -7.97 0.06
CA TYR A 132 -8.53 -8.31 1.10
C TYR A 132 -8.80 -9.81 1.17
N GLY A 133 -9.14 -10.42 0.03
CA GLY A 133 -9.39 -11.84 -0.16
C GLY A 133 -8.21 -12.66 0.35
N ARG A 134 -7.02 -12.39 -0.19
CA ARG A 134 -5.82 -13.17 0.11
C ARG A 134 -5.25 -12.95 1.51
N ARG A 135 -5.51 -11.80 2.13
CA ARG A 135 -5.06 -11.49 3.49
C ARG A 135 -6.11 -11.76 4.56
N GLY A 136 -7.33 -12.13 4.18
CA GLY A 136 -8.43 -12.37 5.10
C GLY A 136 -8.90 -11.11 5.82
N ALA A 137 -8.33 -9.94 5.51
CA ALA A 137 -8.71 -8.65 6.06
C ALA A 137 -8.73 -8.60 7.60
N GLY A 138 -7.61 -9.00 8.20
CA GLY A 138 -7.50 -9.13 9.66
C GLY A 138 -8.10 -10.42 10.21
N ARG A 139 -8.70 -11.26 9.36
CA ARG A 139 -9.15 -12.63 9.66
C ARG A 139 -8.34 -13.63 8.81
N LEU A 140 -8.79 -14.88 8.80
CA LEU A 140 -8.20 -15.95 8.00
C LEU A 140 -8.63 -15.81 6.52
N ALA A 141 -7.69 -15.99 5.59
CA ALA A 141 -7.99 -15.90 4.16
C ALA A 141 -8.82 -17.13 3.70
N PRO A 142 -9.69 -16.99 2.68
CA PRO A 142 -10.53 -18.08 2.20
C PRO A 142 -9.77 -19.35 1.83
N GLU A 143 -8.60 -19.21 1.20
CA GLU A 143 -7.77 -20.35 0.82
C GLU A 143 -7.13 -21.09 2.01
N ASP A 144 -7.20 -20.51 3.21
CA ASP A 144 -6.68 -21.09 4.44
C ASP A 144 -7.74 -21.82 5.27
N TYR A 145 -9.03 -21.66 4.94
CA TYR A 145 -10.14 -22.44 5.51
C TYR A 145 -10.04 -23.94 5.18
N TYR A 146 -9.38 -24.26 4.07
CA TYR A 146 -9.36 -25.60 3.48
C TYR A 146 -7.97 -26.24 3.58
N GLU A 147 -7.93 -27.56 3.77
CA GLU A 147 -6.67 -28.32 3.77
C GLU A 147 -6.01 -28.37 2.39
N ALA A 148 -6.85 -28.48 1.34
CA ALA A 148 -6.45 -28.73 -0.03
C ALA A 148 -6.93 -27.62 -0.98
N ALA A 149 -6.44 -26.40 -0.74
CA ALA A 149 -6.69 -25.25 -1.63
C ALA A 149 -5.58 -25.10 -2.69
N LEU A 150 -5.96 -25.14 -3.96
CA LEU A 150 -5.17 -24.65 -5.08
C LEU A 150 -5.45 -23.14 -5.27
N VAL A 151 -4.41 -22.34 -5.43
CA VAL A 151 -4.53 -20.89 -5.65
C VAL A 151 -3.96 -20.55 -7.03
N LEU A 152 -4.78 -19.94 -7.87
CA LEU A 152 -4.45 -19.46 -9.21
C LEU A 152 -4.68 -17.95 -9.27
N GLU A 153 -3.87 -17.26 -10.07
CA GLU A 153 -3.94 -15.81 -10.22
C GLU A 153 -3.96 -15.43 -11.71
N HIS A 154 -4.65 -14.34 -12.05
CA HIS A 154 -4.61 -13.69 -13.36
C HIS A 154 -4.42 -12.18 -13.21
N ALA A 155 -4.09 -11.48 -14.29
CA ALA A 155 -3.83 -10.03 -14.25
C ALA A 155 -5.06 -9.14 -14.49
N GLU A 156 -6.27 -9.72 -14.58
CA GLU A 156 -7.50 -8.93 -14.78
C GLU A 156 -8.07 -8.46 -13.43
N GLY A 157 -9.04 -7.53 -13.47
CA GLY A 157 -9.74 -7.01 -12.28
C GLY A 157 -10.82 -7.95 -11.74
N HIS A 158 -11.86 -7.41 -11.10
CA HIS A 158 -13.00 -8.17 -10.58
C HIS A 158 -13.91 -8.75 -11.68
N ARG A 159 -13.39 -9.75 -12.39
CA ARG A 159 -14.06 -10.45 -13.50
C ARG A 159 -13.47 -11.84 -13.68
N LEU A 160 -14.24 -12.72 -14.32
CA LEU A 160 -13.71 -14.01 -14.78
C LEU A 160 -12.60 -13.77 -15.83
N PRO A 161 -11.52 -14.58 -15.82
CA PRO A 161 -10.50 -14.54 -16.88
C PRO A 161 -11.17 -14.67 -18.24
N SER A 162 -10.92 -13.75 -19.18
CA SER A 162 -11.76 -13.66 -20.39
C SER A 162 -11.00 -13.58 -21.70
N LEU A 163 -9.86 -12.88 -21.76
CA LEU A 163 -9.25 -12.49 -23.05
C LEU A 163 -7.72 -12.59 -23.10
N GLN A 164 -7.06 -12.95 -22.00
CA GLN A 164 -5.59 -13.07 -22.01
C GLN A 164 -5.15 -14.43 -22.59
N PRO A 165 -3.99 -14.50 -23.28
CA PRO A 165 -3.41 -15.79 -23.70
C PRO A 165 -3.30 -16.81 -22.56
N GLN A 166 -3.16 -16.31 -21.31
CA GLN A 166 -3.09 -17.10 -20.09
C GLN A 166 -4.45 -17.58 -19.56
N ALA A 167 -5.57 -16.97 -19.96
CA ALA A 167 -6.90 -17.38 -19.51
C ALA A 167 -7.20 -18.83 -19.92
N GLY A 168 -6.81 -19.22 -21.14
CA GLY A 168 -6.92 -20.60 -21.61
C GLY A 168 -6.12 -21.59 -20.76
N VAL A 169 -4.90 -21.22 -20.38
CA VAL A 169 -4.04 -22.02 -19.48
C VAL A 169 -4.68 -22.16 -18.10
N LEU A 170 -5.22 -21.06 -17.56
CA LEU A 170 -5.89 -21.06 -16.26
C LEU A 170 -7.12 -21.96 -16.26
N TYR A 171 -8.00 -21.83 -17.25
CA TYR A 171 -9.18 -22.70 -17.35
C TYR A 171 -8.81 -24.16 -17.65
N ALA A 172 -7.76 -24.41 -18.43
CA ALA A 172 -7.26 -25.77 -18.65
C ALA A 172 -6.80 -26.39 -17.33
N GLN A 173 -6.13 -25.62 -16.46
CA GLN A 173 -5.77 -26.07 -15.12
C GLN A 173 -7.02 -26.33 -14.26
N VAL A 174 -7.96 -25.38 -14.19
CA VAL A 174 -9.22 -25.56 -13.43
C VAL A 174 -9.97 -26.82 -13.89
N ALA A 175 -10.10 -27.00 -15.22
CA ALA A 175 -10.78 -28.16 -15.80
C ALA A 175 -10.04 -29.47 -15.51
N LYS A 176 -8.70 -29.48 -15.55
CA LYS A 176 -7.88 -30.64 -15.15
C LYS A 176 -8.21 -31.05 -13.71
N GLU A 177 -8.18 -30.10 -12.79
CA GLU A 177 -8.42 -30.39 -11.37
C GLU A 177 -9.85 -30.84 -11.09
N VAL A 178 -10.83 -30.20 -11.71
CA VAL A 178 -12.24 -30.61 -11.60
C VAL A 178 -12.41 -32.05 -12.10
N ARG A 179 -11.88 -32.38 -13.27
CA ARG A 179 -11.96 -33.75 -13.82
C ARG A 179 -11.33 -34.77 -12.89
N ALA A 180 -10.17 -34.44 -12.33
CA ALA A 180 -9.49 -35.30 -11.36
C ALA A 180 -10.32 -35.55 -10.09
N CYS A 181 -10.92 -34.50 -9.52
CA CYS A 181 -11.74 -34.62 -8.30
C CYS A 181 -13.05 -35.38 -8.55
N CYS A 182 -13.58 -35.31 -9.78
CA CYS A 182 -14.82 -35.99 -10.16
C CYS A 182 -14.61 -37.38 -10.78
N GLY A 183 -13.37 -37.88 -10.85
CA GLY A 183 -13.07 -39.21 -11.43
C GLY A 183 -13.27 -39.28 -12.95
N LEU A 184 -13.19 -38.15 -13.66
CA LEU A 184 -13.34 -38.09 -15.11
C LEU A 184 -12.00 -38.29 -15.81
N PRO A 185 -11.98 -38.86 -17.04
CA PRO A 185 -10.75 -39.00 -17.82
C PRO A 185 -10.10 -37.63 -18.06
N ILE A 186 -8.80 -37.56 -17.78
CA ILE A 186 -7.96 -36.41 -18.06
C ILE A 186 -7.47 -36.56 -19.50
N ALA A 187 -7.42 -35.46 -20.26
CA ALA A 187 -7.09 -35.48 -21.68
C ALA A 187 -5.73 -36.17 -21.94
N ALA A 188 -5.63 -36.89 -23.06
CA ALA A 188 -4.41 -37.55 -23.48
C ALA A 188 -3.23 -36.56 -23.54
N GLY A 189 -2.10 -36.92 -22.93
CA GLY A 189 -0.91 -36.06 -22.81
C GLY A 189 -0.64 -35.52 -21.40
N TYR A 190 -1.49 -35.84 -20.42
CA TYR A 190 -1.23 -35.52 -19.01
C TYR A 190 -0.66 -36.72 -18.25
N ASP A 191 0.40 -36.51 -17.47
CA ASP A 191 0.98 -37.53 -16.60
C ASP A 191 0.12 -37.70 -15.33
N PRO A 192 -0.50 -38.88 -15.10
CA PRO A 192 -1.25 -39.18 -13.88
C PRO A 192 -0.40 -39.07 -12.61
N SER A 193 0.93 -39.18 -12.71
CA SER A 193 1.84 -39.02 -11.58
C SER A 193 1.84 -37.57 -11.04
N GLU A 194 1.60 -36.58 -11.90
CA GLU A 194 1.42 -35.18 -11.48
C GLU A 194 0.15 -34.98 -10.65
N LEU A 195 -0.85 -35.84 -10.81
CA LEU A 195 -2.09 -35.85 -10.03
C LEU A 195 -1.96 -36.61 -8.72
N HIS A 196 -0.85 -37.29 -8.46
CA HIS A 196 -0.60 -37.96 -7.19
C HIS A 196 0.44 -37.21 -6.35
N SER A 197 1.26 -36.36 -6.97
CA SER A 197 2.07 -35.37 -6.28
C SER A 197 1.25 -34.12 -5.92
N TRP A 198 0.20 -34.27 -5.10
CA TRP A 198 -0.40 -33.13 -4.38
C TRP A 198 0.53 -32.62 -3.26
N ARG A 199 1.84 -32.60 -3.50
CA ARG A 199 2.76 -31.79 -2.72
C ARG A 199 2.24 -30.37 -2.88
N ARG A 200 1.73 -29.80 -1.77
CA ARG A 200 1.10 -28.46 -1.70
C ARG A 200 1.68 -27.58 -2.81
N PRO A 201 0.96 -27.35 -3.93
CA PRO A 201 1.48 -26.54 -5.01
C PRO A 201 1.96 -25.24 -4.40
N ARG A 202 3.15 -24.78 -4.80
CA ARG A 202 3.77 -23.60 -4.20
C ARG A 202 2.76 -22.46 -4.31
N ARG A 203 2.11 -22.14 -3.19
CA ARG A 203 1.08 -21.10 -3.15
C ARG A 203 1.75 -19.80 -3.57
N PRO A 204 1.13 -19.01 -4.48
CA PRO A 204 1.62 -17.67 -4.73
C PRO A 204 1.72 -16.89 -3.41
N ALA A 205 2.75 -16.04 -3.29
CA ALA A 205 2.92 -15.21 -2.11
C ALA A 205 1.70 -14.31 -1.93
N LYS A 206 1.26 -14.14 -0.68
CA LYS A 206 0.15 -13.22 -0.40
C LYS A 206 0.56 -11.78 -0.73
N PRO A 207 -0.35 -10.95 -1.27
CA PRO A 207 -0.04 -9.56 -1.55
C PRO A 207 0.28 -8.81 -0.25
N THR A 208 1.22 -7.88 -0.31
CA THR A 208 1.67 -7.07 0.83
C THR A 208 0.92 -5.75 0.98
N ALA A 209 0.24 -5.31 -0.09
CA ALA A 209 -0.58 -4.11 -0.10
C ALA A 209 -1.72 -4.22 -1.13
N PRO A 210 -2.80 -3.43 -0.98
CA PRO A 210 -3.87 -3.35 -1.97
C PRO A 210 -3.38 -2.80 -3.31
N PRO A 211 -4.00 -3.18 -4.43
CA PRO A 211 -3.69 -2.58 -5.73
C PRO A 211 -3.93 -1.07 -5.70
N VAL A 212 -3.33 -0.38 -6.67
CA VAL A 212 -3.51 1.05 -6.89
C VAL A 212 -4.68 1.23 -7.85
N LEU A 213 -5.81 1.70 -7.33
CA LEU A 213 -7.06 1.85 -8.09
C LEU A 213 -7.54 3.31 -8.05
N GLU A 214 -8.20 3.75 -9.12
CA GLU A 214 -9.15 4.87 -9.06
C GLU A 214 -10.40 4.38 -8.31
N MET A 215 -10.75 5.03 -7.22
CA MET A 215 -11.70 4.47 -6.25
C MET A 215 -13.15 4.58 -6.71
N GLU A 216 -13.50 5.62 -7.46
CA GLU A 216 -14.85 5.82 -7.98
C GLU A 216 -15.19 4.81 -9.08
N GLN A 217 -14.17 4.35 -9.80
CA GLN A 217 -14.31 3.49 -10.96
C GLN A 217 -13.86 2.04 -10.70
N MET A 218 -13.14 1.80 -9.61
CA MET A 218 -12.51 0.52 -9.26
C MET A 218 -11.62 -0.02 -10.40
N VAL A 219 -10.93 0.88 -11.10
CA VAL A 219 -10.02 0.52 -12.20
C VAL A 219 -8.56 0.75 -11.80
N PRO A 220 -7.62 -0.11 -12.24
CA PRO A 220 -6.20 0.14 -12.03
C PRO A 220 -5.76 1.52 -12.54
N ARG A 221 -4.96 2.22 -11.75
CA ARG A 221 -4.37 3.52 -12.11
C ARG A 221 -2.86 3.53 -11.96
N LYS A 222 -2.22 4.58 -12.46
CA LYS A 222 -0.79 4.83 -12.23
C LYS A 222 -0.54 5.22 -10.78
N LEU A 223 0.66 4.95 -10.29
CA LEU A 223 1.12 5.50 -9.02
C LEU A 223 1.10 7.03 -9.09
N ARG A 224 0.62 7.69 -8.04
CA ARG A 224 0.72 9.14 -7.90
C ARG A 224 1.81 9.45 -6.88
N ILE A 225 2.89 10.09 -7.33
CA ILE A 225 4.07 10.39 -6.54
C ILE A 225 4.21 11.91 -6.39
N LEU A 226 4.18 12.37 -5.14
CA LEU A 226 4.44 13.77 -4.81
C LEU A 226 5.92 13.94 -4.44
N ALA A 227 6.61 14.86 -5.11
CA ALA A 227 8.03 15.12 -4.93
C ALA A 227 8.28 16.53 -4.38
N LEU A 228 8.90 16.64 -3.21
CA LEU A 228 9.22 17.90 -2.52
C LEU A 228 10.69 18.26 -2.70
N THR A 229 10.94 19.51 -3.10
CA THR A 229 12.30 20.05 -3.24
C THR A 229 13.03 20.14 -1.90
N GLY A 230 14.36 20.27 -1.97
CA GLY A 230 15.14 20.75 -0.83
C GLY A 230 14.98 22.25 -0.61
N GLY A 231 15.70 22.77 0.37
CA GLY A 231 15.95 24.20 0.49
C GLY A 231 16.83 24.67 -0.67
N HIS A 232 16.77 25.95 -0.99
CA HIS A 232 17.56 26.59 -2.03
C HIS A 232 17.38 25.90 -3.40
N SER A 233 16.17 25.46 -3.71
CA SER A 233 15.90 24.64 -4.89
C SER A 233 14.59 25.03 -5.59
N CYS A 234 14.31 24.42 -6.73
CA CYS A 234 13.06 24.58 -7.46
C CYS A 234 12.63 23.26 -8.12
N THR A 235 11.40 23.19 -8.61
CA THR A 235 10.85 21.94 -9.17
C THR A 235 11.64 21.38 -10.35
N GLU A 236 12.27 22.23 -11.18
CA GLU A 236 13.06 21.84 -12.34
C GLU A 236 14.32 21.06 -11.92
N VAL A 237 15.00 21.52 -10.87
CA VAL A 237 16.18 20.87 -10.31
C VAL A 237 15.80 19.49 -9.78
N LEU A 238 14.73 19.40 -8.98
CA LEU A 238 14.29 18.11 -8.44
C LEU A 238 13.81 17.15 -9.54
N ARG A 239 13.13 17.65 -10.58
CA ARG A 239 12.69 16.85 -11.72
C ARG A 239 13.87 16.23 -12.47
N TYR A 240 14.98 16.94 -12.57
CA TYR A 240 16.22 16.42 -13.13
C TYR A 240 16.85 15.37 -12.21
N GLN A 241 17.04 15.70 -10.92
CA GLN A 241 17.67 14.82 -9.94
C GLN A 241 16.92 13.47 -9.77
N THR A 242 15.59 13.49 -9.88
CA THR A 242 14.75 12.28 -9.77
C THR A 242 14.69 11.44 -11.05
N ALA A 243 15.34 11.83 -12.15
CA ALA A 243 15.19 11.16 -13.45
C ALA A 243 15.53 9.65 -13.42
N ALA A 244 16.58 9.27 -12.70
CA ALA A 244 16.99 7.87 -12.56
C ALA A 244 15.98 7.05 -11.71
N LEU A 245 15.46 7.63 -10.63
CA LEU A 245 14.41 7.00 -9.83
C LEU A 245 13.12 6.82 -10.64
N ARG A 246 12.71 7.85 -11.40
CA ARG A 246 11.55 7.79 -12.31
C ARG A 246 11.68 6.67 -13.33
N GLN A 247 12.88 6.47 -13.87
CA GLN A 247 13.17 5.35 -14.77
C GLN A 247 13.06 3.99 -14.07
N ALA A 248 13.58 3.87 -12.85
CA ALA A 248 13.54 2.63 -12.08
C ALA A 248 12.10 2.25 -11.65
N VAL A 249 11.27 3.23 -11.30
CA VAL A 249 9.84 3.02 -10.98
C VAL A 249 9.05 2.61 -12.23
N GLY A 250 9.39 3.18 -13.40
CA GLY A 250 8.72 2.95 -14.67
C GLY A 250 7.93 4.19 -15.10
N ARG A 251 8.36 4.82 -16.20
CA ARG A 251 7.83 6.11 -16.66
C ARG A 251 6.33 6.10 -16.97
N ASP A 252 5.82 4.96 -17.44
CA ASP A 252 4.41 4.80 -17.78
C ASP A 252 3.55 4.25 -16.63
N LEU A 253 4.18 3.95 -15.50
CA LEU A 253 3.53 3.33 -14.33
C LEU A 253 3.30 4.34 -13.19
N ALA A 254 3.88 5.52 -13.28
CA ALA A 254 3.80 6.55 -12.24
C ALA A 254 3.65 7.96 -12.83
N GLU A 255 2.78 8.74 -12.22
CA GLU A 255 2.59 10.17 -12.40
C GLU A 255 3.31 10.92 -11.28
N TRP A 256 4.04 11.97 -11.65
CA TRP A 256 4.91 12.71 -10.74
C TRP A 256 4.47 14.17 -10.69
N THR A 257 4.15 14.63 -9.48
CA THR A 257 3.90 16.03 -9.19
C THR A 257 5.04 16.56 -8.36
N PHE A 258 5.55 17.73 -8.73
CA PHE A 258 6.69 18.37 -8.06
C PHE A 258 6.20 19.65 -7.40
N ILE A 259 6.55 19.84 -6.13
CA ILE A 259 6.21 21.04 -5.37
C ILE A 259 7.46 21.58 -4.67
N GLU A 260 7.46 22.88 -4.45
CA GLU A 260 8.57 23.61 -3.84
C GLU A 260 8.09 24.48 -2.67
N GLY A 261 9.05 24.98 -1.89
CA GLY A 261 8.76 25.84 -0.75
C GLY A 261 8.18 27.21 -1.14
N SER A 262 7.66 27.93 -0.15
CA SER A 262 7.01 29.22 -0.36
C SER A 262 7.91 30.44 -0.18
N GLU A 263 9.07 30.29 0.46
CA GLU A 263 9.95 31.41 0.79
C GLU A 263 10.98 31.63 -0.30
N ASP A 264 11.19 32.88 -0.71
CA ASP A 264 12.25 33.22 -1.63
C ASP A 264 13.62 33.05 -0.97
N TRP A 265 14.47 32.25 -1.58
CA TRP A 265 15.85 32.19 -1.18
C TRP A 265 16.61 33.43 -1.66
N ASN A 266 17.24 34.12 -0.72
CA ASN A 266 18.15 35.21 -0.99
C ASN A 266 19.54 34.79 -0.52
N TRP A 267 20.51 34.76 -1.43
CA TRP A 267 21.88 34.44 -1.07
C TRP A 267 22.46 35.50 -0.14
N TYR A 268 23.23 35.05 0.86
CA TYR A 268 24.04 35.90 1.72
C TYR A 268 25.36 35.19 2.06
N GLU A 269 26.34 35.96 2.56
CA GLU A 269 27.68 35.44 2.84
C GLU A 269 27.63 34.27 3.84
N GLY A 270 28.18 33.12 3.43
CA GLY A 270 28.19 31.89 4.22
C GLY A 270 27.19 30.81 3.76
N GLU A 271 26.24 31.16 2.90
CA GLU A 271 25.35 30.18 2.25
C GLU A 271 26.05 29.43 1.09
N PRO A 272 25.63 28.19 0.77
CA PRO A 272 26.13 27.48 -0.39
C PRO A 272 25.95 28.29 -1.68
N ILE A 273 26.98 28.28 -2.52
CA ILE A 273 26.91 28.88 -3.85
C ILE A 273 26.18 27.90 -4.77
N VAL A 274 25.09 28.35 -5.39
CA VAL A 274 24.36 27.55 -6.39
C VAL A 274 25.29 27.19 -7.53
N SER A 275 25.39 25.90 -7.83
CA SER A 275 26.26 25.43 -8.91
C SER A 275 25.78 25.93 -10.28
N ASP A 276 26.70 26.04 -11.25
CA ASP A 276 26.37 26.38 -12.64
C ASP A 276 25.30 25.44 -13.23
N MET A 277 25.29 24.17 -12.80
CA MET A 277 24.32 23.18 -13.24
C MET A 277 22.92 23.50 -12.70
N GLU A 278 22.80 23.81 -11.41
CA GLU A 278 21.52 24.18 -10.80
C GLU A 278 20.97 25.48 -11.38
N GLN A 279 21.82 26.48 -11.62
CA GLN A 279 21.41 27.72 -12.28
C GLN A 279 20.87 27.46 -13.70
N LYS A 280 21.56 26.60 -14.47
CA LYS A 280 21.11 26.20 -15.82
C LYS A 280 19.79 25.43 -15.79
N LEU A 281 19.62 24.53 -14.82
CA LEU A 281 18.39 23.74 -14.66
C LEU A 281 17.21 24.61 -14.22
N ALA A 282 17.45 25.55 -13.30
CA ALA A 282 16.44 26.49 -12.82
C ALA A 282 15.97 27.46 -13.90
N LYS A 283 16.76 27.70 -14.96
CA LYS A 283 16.40 28.59 -16.08
C LYS A 283 15.99 30.00 -15.61
N GLY A 284 16.64 30.49 -14.56
CA GLY A 284 16.34 31.79 -13.95
C GLY A 284 15.13 31.79 -13.00
N ALA A 285 14.53 30.64 -12.68
CA ALA A 285 13.52 30.54 -11.64
C ALA A 285 14.09 30.94 -10.27
N GLN A 286 13.26 31.61 -9.46
CA GLN A 286 13.57 31.95 -8.08
C GLN A 286 13.65 30.67 -7.25
N LEU A 287 14.81 30.39 -6.67
CA LEU A 287 14.99 29.27 -5.76
C LEU A 287 14.22 29.51 -4.47
N LYS A 288 13.69 28.44 -3.89
CA LYS A 288 12.77 28.49 -2.76
C LYS A 288 13.28 27.72 -1.55
N ASN A 289 12.85 28.19 -0.39
CA ASN A 289 12.93 27.51 0.89
C ASN A 289 11.54 27.14 1.37
N TRP A 290 11.43 26.00 2.05
CA TRP A 290 10.21 25.61 2.74
C TRP A 290 9.94 26.52 3.93
N TYR A 291 10.98 26.83 4.69
CA TYR A 291 10.95 27.75 5.83
C TYR A 291 12.29 28.48 5.95
N MET A 292 12.26 29.59 6.67
CA MET A 292 13.48 30.26 7.14
C MET A 292 13.72 29.85 8.59
N ASP A 293 14.96 29.86 9.03
CA ASP A 293 15.34 29.60 10.41
C ASP A 293 16.13 30.75 11.03
N SER A 294 16.08 30.83 12.36
CA SER A 294 16.93 31.68 13.18
C SER A 294 17.82 30.84 14.06
N ILE A 295 19.09 31.22 14.17
CA ILE A 295 20.07 30.55 15.01
C ILE A 295 20.42 31.47 16.19
N TYR A 296 20.24 30.97 17.40
CA TYR A 296 20.51 31.67 18.65
C TYR A 296 21.67 30.98 19.37
N GLU A 297 22.69 31.77 19.72
CA GLU A 297 23.85 31.32 20.49
C GLU A 297 23.83 31.97 21.87
N GLU A 298 24.24 31.23 22.90
CA GLU A 298 24.43 31.79 24.25
C GLU A 298 25.59 32.82 24.29
N THR A 299 26.61 32.59 23.48
CA THR A 299 27.75 33.48 23.29
C THR A 299 27.81 33.95 21.85
N LYS A 300 27.85 35.26 21.58
CA LYS A 300 28.02 35.78 20.22
C LYS A 300 29.35 35.31 19.65
N THR A 301 29.32 34.39 18.68
CA THR A 301 30.54 33.98 17.96
C THR A 301 30.62 34.64 16.60
N THR A 302 31.84 34.76 16.07
CA THR A 302 32.10 35.20 14.68
C THR A 302 32.04 34.05 13.68
N LYS A 303 31.53 32.87 14.08
CA LYS A 303 31.44 31.72 13.17
C LYS A 303 30.50 32.05 11.99
N PRO A 304 30.73 31.48 10.80
CA PRO A 304 29.76 31.54 9.72
C PRO A 304 28.41 30.93 10.14
N ASN A 305 27.28 31.44 9.61
CA ASN A 305 25.94 30.92 9.93
C ASN A 305 25.83 29.41 9.69
N ARG A 306 26.47 28.90 8.63
CA ARG A 306 26.57 27.47 8.34
C ARG A 306 27.13 26.68 9.51
N GLU A 307 28.25 27.08 10.10
CA GLU A 307 28.81 26.37 11.26
C GLU A 307 27.90 26.46 12.48
N LYS A 308 27.24 27.60 12.68
CA LYS A 308 26.31 27.79 13.80
C LYS A 308 25.08 26.92 13.68
N GLN A 309 24.58 26.70 12.46
CA GLN A 309 23.42 25.88 12.17
C GLN A 309 23.64 24.43 12.62
N PHE A 310 24.90 23.98 12.68
CA PHE A 310 25.29 22.62 13.06
C PHE A 310 26.02 22.54 14.41
N ASP A 311 26.07 23.62 15.20
CA ASP A 311 26.65 23.59 16.54
C ASP A 311 25.64 23.05 17.58
N PRO A 312 25.97 22.01 18.37
CA PRO A 312 25.08 21.41 19.38
C PRO A 312 24.65 22.35 20.48
N LYS A 313 25.36 23.46 20.62
CA LYS A 313 25.06 24.50 21.60
C LYS A 313 24.13 25.57 21.05
N SER A 314 23.93 25.63 19.73
CA SER A 314 23.06 26.63 19.10
C SER A 314 21.60 26.18 19.11
N ARG A 315 20.71 27.05 19.58
CA ARG A 315 19.26 26.87 19.45
C ARG A 315 18.83 27.33 18.07
N VAL A 316 18.10 26.48 17.34
CA VAL A 316 17.53 26.82 16.03
C VAL A 316 16.02 26.90 16.19
N GLU A 317 15.41 27.88 15.54
CA GLU A 317 13.97 28.11 15.52
C GLU A 317 13.49 28.22 14.08
N TYR A 318 12.45 27.48 13.72
CA TYR A 318 11.88 27.48 12.39
C TYR A 318 10.71 28.46 12.30
N HIS A 319 10.71 29.32 11.29
CA HIS A 319 9.68 30.34 11.16
C HIS A 319 8.43 29.84 10.44
N LYS A 320 7.27 30.20 11.00
CA LYS A 320 5.94 30.01 10.39
C LYS A 320 5.61 28.56 10.04
N ILE A 321 6.13 27.61 10.82
CA ILE A 321 5.91 26.18 10.59
C ILE A 321 4.42 25.81 10.61
N PRO A 322 3.60 26.28 11.58
CA PRO A 322 2.17 25.96 11.58
C PRO A 322 1.46 26.33 10.28
N GLU A 323 1.65 27.55 9.75
CA GLU A 323 1.00 27.97 8.50
C GLU A 323 1.49 27.16 7.29
N LYS A 324 2.78 26.82 7.27
CA LYS A 324 3.40 26.04 6.19
C LYS A 324 2.91 24.58 6.19
N LEU A 325 2.78 23.99 7.37
CA LEU A 325 2.22 22.65 7.51
C LEU A 325 0.76 22.60 7.11
N GLU A 326 -0.04 23.62 7.47
CA GLU A 326 -1.44 23.67 7.07
C GLU A 326 -1.58 23.72 5.55
N ARG A 327 -0.83 24.61 4.88
CA ARG A 327 -0.84 24.71 3.42
C ARG A 327 -0.40 23.40 2.74
N LEU A 328 0.67 22.76 3.25
CA LEU A 328 1.13 21.49 2.70
C LEU A 328 0.11 20.36 2.93
N LYS A 329 -0.57 20.38 4.08
CA LYS A 329 -1.65 19.47 4.43
C LYS A 329 -2.81 19.63 3.46
N GLU A 330 -3.34 20.86 3.31
CA GLU A 330 -4.41 21.20 2.36
C GLU A 330 -4.07 20.70 0.96
N GLN A 331 -2.89 21.03 0.45
CA GLN A 331 -2.47 20.58 -0.88
C GLN A 331 -2.41 19.05 -1.02
N ILE A 332 -1.90 18.33 -0.01
CA ILE A 332 -1.84 16.87 -0.03
C ILE A 332 -3.24 16.25 -0.08
N PHE A 333 -4.20 16.84 0.63
CA PHE A 333 -5.58 16.33 0.67
C PHE A 333 -6.39 16.73 -0.56
N GLU A 334 -6.24 17.96 -1.06
CA GLU A 334 -6.96 18.47 -2.23
C GLU A 334 -6.47 17.81 -3.53
N ASP A 335 -5.15 17.73 -3.71
CA ASP A 335 -4.56 17.16 -4.92
C ASP A 335 -4.42 15.63 -4.83
N GLY A 336 -4.78 15.01 -3.71
CA GLY A 336 -4.69 13.56 -3.49
C GLY A 336 -5.63 12.74 -4.40
N PRO A 337 -5.61 11.39 -4.31
CA PRO A 337 -4.77 10.57 -3.44
C PRO A 337 -3.31 10.48 -3.91
N TRP A 338 -2.39 10.37 -2.94
CA TRP A 338 -0.96 10.12 -3.18
C TRP A 338 -0.57 8.73 -2.71
N ASP A 339 0.23 8.01 -3.49
CA ASP A 339 0.75 6.70 -3.08
C ASP A 339 2.10 6.82 -2.39
N VAL A 340 2.96 7.70 -2.90
CA VAL A 340 4.33 7.88 -2.42
C VAL A 340 4.64 9.37 -2.30
N VAL A 341 5.33 9.73 -1.23
CA VAL A 341 5.99 11.02 -1.13
C VAL A 341 7.49 10.83 -1.25
N VAL A 342 8.14 11.58 -2.13
CA VAL A 342 9.59 11.67 -2.25
C VAL A 342 10.00 13.06 -1.77
N ALA A 343 10.99 13.15 -0.90
CA ALA A 343 11.49 14.45 -0.46
C ALA A 343 13.02 14.46 -0.45
N PHE A 344 13.58 15.66 -0.60
CA PHE A 344 15.01 15.91 -0.54
C PHE A 344 15.32 16.94 0.55
N SER A 345 16.37 16.72 1.35
CA SER A 345 16.93 17.74 2.26
C SER A 345 15.86 18.42 3.16
N GLN A 346 15.69 19.75 3.08
CA GLN A 346 14.69 20.51 3.84
C GLN A 346 13.25 20.00 3.61
N GLY A 347 12.92 19.49 2.42
CA GLY A 347 11.63 18.86 2.16
C GLY A 347 11.38 17.62 3.04
N CYS A 348 12.44 16.88 3.41
CA CYS A 348 12.32 15.77 4.36
C CYS A 348 11.91 16.27 5.75
N ILE A 349 12.48 17.39 6.21
CA ILE A 349 12.10 18.01 7.50
C ILE A 349 10.62 18.37 7.49
N MET A 350 10.14 19.01 6.42
CA MET A 350 8.70 19.31 6.28
C MET A 350 7.83 18.08 6.34
N MET A 351 8.24 16.97 5.72
CA MET A 351 7.49 15.72 5.79
C MET A 351 7.53 15.06 7.16
N HIS A 352 8.64 15.19 7.92
CA HIS A 352 8.68 14.74 9.31
C HIS A 352 7.72 15.55 10.18
N LEU A 353 7.81 16.89 10.10
CA LEU A 353 6.95 17.79 10.84
C LEU A 353 5.47 17.53 10.52
N LEU A 354 5.12 17.39 9.23
CA LEU A 354 3.76 17.07 8.80
C LEU A 354 3.30 15.70 9.34
N ALA A 355 4.12 14.66 9.20
CA ALA A 355 3.74 13.32 9.66
C ALA A 355 3.54 13.26 11.18
N GLY A 356 4.41 13.94 11.94
CA GLY A 356 4.28 14.09 13.38
C GLY A 356 3.01 14.84 13.79
N HIS A 357 2.71 15.95 13.09
CA HIS A 357 1.50 16.75 13.32
C HIS A 357 0.23 15.96 13.00
N LEU A 358 0.18 15.28 11.85
CA LEU A 358 -0.96 14.46 11.43
C LEU A 358 -1.26 13.32 12.40
N ARG A 359 -0.24 12.75 13.07
CA ARG A 359 -0.43 11.73 14.10
C ARG A 359 -1.14 12.28 15.35
N GLN A 360 -0.86 13.53 15.73
CA GLN A 360 -1.45 14.14 16.94
C GLN A 360 -2.89 14.60 16.71
N GLU A 361 -3.28 14.83 15.46
CA GLU A 361 -4.64 15.23 15.12
C GLU A 361 -5.66 14.09 15.32
N PRO A 362 -6.84 14.37 15.93
CA PRO A 362 -7.89 13.37 16.09
C PRO A 362 -8.38 12.83 14.73
N PRO A 363 -8.56 11.49 14.57
CA PRO A 363 -9.06 10.90 13.34
C PRO A 363 -10.36 11.51 12.83
N ALA A 364 -11.25 11.95 13.73
CA ALA A 364 -12.51 12.58 13.37
C ALA A 364 -12.34 13.88 12.58
N LYS A 365 -11.30 14.68 12.86
CA LYS A 365 -10.99 15.90 12.09
C LYS A 365 -10.47 15.60 10.69
N GLN A 366 -9.91 14.41 10.49
CA GLN A 366 -9.35 13.99 9.23
C GLN A 366 -10.32 13.12 8.41
N ALA A 367 -11.42 12.66 9.01
CA ALA A 367 -12.34 11.69 8.40
C ALA A 367 -12.95 12.20 7.09
N SER A 368 -13.38 13.47 7.04
CA SER A 368 -13.94 14.08 5.82
C SER A 368 -12.89 14.26 4.72
N MET A 369 -11.63 14.54 5.08
CA MET A 369 -10.53 14.70 4.11
C MET A 369 -9.95 13.35 3.66
N ARG A 370 -10.16 12.29 4.44
CA ARG A 370 -9.61 10.95 4.19
C ARG A 370 -10.56 9.99 3.48
N TRP A 371 -11.76 10.42 3.07
CA TRP A 371 -12.78 9.49 2.56
C TRP A 371 -12.35 8.72 1.29
N HIS A 372 -11.47 9.31 0.46
CA HIS A 372 -10.87 8.64 -0.70
C HIS A 372 -9.63 7.79 -0.36
N HIS A 373 -9.13 7.86 0.87
CA HIS A 373 -7.89 7.20 1.25
C HIS A 373 -8.18 5.82 1.87
N THR A 374 -7.58 4.79 1.28
CA THR A 374 -7.60 3.40 1.77
C THR A 374 -7.01 3.20 3.19
N ARG A 375 -6.43 4.24 3.81
CA ARG A 375 -5.72 4.19 5.09
C ARG A 375 -6.28 5.25 6.07
N ASN A 376 -7.03 4.78 7.07
CA ASN A 376 -7.87 5.62 7.94
C ASN A 376 -7.53 5.56 9.44
N GLY A 377 -6.38 4.99 9.82
CA GLY A 377 -5.91 5.00 11.22
C GLY A 377 -5.23 6.31 11.62
N ALA A 378 -5.26 6.65 12.92
CA ALA A 378 -4.55 7.80 13.50
C ALA A 378 -3.04 7.78 13.20
N GLU A 379 -2.46 6.58 13.13
CA GLU A 379 -1.04 6.36 12.84
C GLU A 379 -0.75 6.21 11.34
N GLN A 380 -1.77 6.31 10.49
CA GLN A 380 -1.62 6.13 9.05
C GLN A 380 -1.55 7.49 8.36
N MET A 381 -0.56 7.66 7.50
CA MET A 381 -0.46 8.82 6.63
C MET A 381 -1.45 8.70 5.45
N PRO A 382 -1.88 9.81 4.83
CA PRO A 382 -2.74 9.77 3.63
C PRO A 382 -2.02 9.20 2.38
N TRP A 383 -0.74 8.84 2.50
CA TRP A 383 0.05 8.12 1.49
C TRP A 383 0.63 6.80 2.02
N ARG A 384 1.18 5.96 1.14
CA ARG A 384 1.62 4.59 1.47
C ARG A 384 3.07 4.50 1.94
N LEU A 385 3.97 5.30 1.35
CA LEU A 385 5.42 5.26 1.61
C LEU A 385 6.03 6.67 1.53
N SER A 386 6.97 6.99 2.42
CA SER A 386 7.86 8.15 2.24
C SER A 386 9.27 7.73 1.83
N VAL A 387 9.87 8.44 0.89
CA VAL A 387 11.25 8.22 0.44
C VAL A 387 12.04 9.51 0.63
N PHE A 388 13.05 9.46 1.49
CA PHE A 388 13.85 10.60 1.91
C PHE A 388 15.26 10.50 1.35
N PHE A 389 15.65 11.46 0.52
CA PHE A 389 17.02 11.59 0.01
C PHE A 389 17.74 12.70 0.77
N CYS A 390 18.90 12.38 1.33
CA CYS A 390 19.73 13.28 2.12
C CYS A 390 18.89 14.03 3.16
N GLY A 391 18.03 13.29 3.85
CA GLY A 391 17.14 13.84 4.86
C GLY A 391 17.92 14.36 6.07
N MET A 392 17.34 15.33 6.75
CA MET A 392 17.95 16.02 7.88
C MET A 392 17.06 15.88 9.13
N HIS A 393 17.67 15.86 10.31
CA HIS A 393 16.99 15.84 11.60
C HIS A 393 16.25 17.18 11.88
N ILE A 394 15.16 17.15 12.67
CA ILE A 394 14.45 18.35 13.11
C ILE A 394 15.29 19.07 14.19
N ARG A 395 15.84 20.25 13.88
CA ARG A 395 16.64 21.04 14.83
C ARG A 395 15.82 21.73 15.92
N ASP A 396 14.63 22.16 15.55
CA ASP A 396 13.83 22.99 16.42
C ASP A 396 13.27 22.15 17.56
N LYS A 397 13.71 22.46 18.77
CA LYS A 397 13.35 21.74 19.99
C LYS A 397 11.85 21.78 20.25
N GLU A 398 11.14 22.78 19.73
CA GLU A 398 9.68 22.86 19.79
C GLU A 398 9.03 21.62 19.18
N TYR A 399 9.61 21.05 18.12
CA TYR A 399 9.00 19.96 17.35
C TYR A 399 9.61 18.58 17.60
N MET A 400 10.68 18.46 18.39
CA MET A 400 11.33 17.15 18.65
C MET A 400 10.37 16.14 19.30
N HIS A 401 9.50 16.62 20.21
CA HIS A 401 8.50 15.80 20.90
C HIS A 401 7.53 15.07 19.95
N LEU A 402 7.38 15.57 18.71
CA LEU A 402 6.56 14.93 17.68
C LEU A 402 7.02 13.50 17.37
N PHE A 403 8.21 13.10 17.81
CA PHE A 403 8.78 11.79 17.55
C PHE A 403 9.16 11.02 18.81
N ASP A 404 8.75 11.41 20.02
CA ASP A 404 9.10 10.66 21.24
C ASP A 404 8.76 9.16 21.14
N THR A 405 7.66 8.86 20.43
CA THR A 405 7.36 7.51 19.93
C THR A 405 7.63 7.42 18.42
N PRO A 406 8.33 6.40 17.91
CA PRO A 406 8.49 6.19 16.46
C PRO A 406 7.16 6.04 15.72
N LEU A 407 7.09 6.50 14.47
CA LEU A 407 5.93 6.33 13.58
C LEU A 407 5.98 4.96 12.89
N PRO A 408 4.88 4.18 12.87
CA PRO A 408 4.82 2.92 12.12
C PRO A 408 4.68 3.13 10.59
N HIS A 409 4.79 4.37 10.11
CA HIS A 409 4.70 4.70 8.70
C HIS A 409 5.94 4.20 7.94
N PRO A 410 5.80 3.44 6.84
CA PRO A 410 6.94 2.95 6.08
C PRO A 410 7.78 4.08 5.48
N THR A 411 9.09 3.98 5.64
CA THR A 411 10.04 4.93 5.04
C THR A 411 11.25 4.25 4.39
N VAL A 412 11.81 4.91 3.38
CA VAL A 412 13.13 4.60 2.82
C VAL A 412 14.00 5.85 2.97
N HIS A 413 15.16 5.72 3.61
CA HIS A 413 16.13 6.79 3.75
C HIS A 413 17.36 6.49 2.89
N VAL A 414 17.79 7.46 2.10
CA VAL A 414 18.96 7.37 1.23
C VAL A 414 19.93 8.49 1.61
N PHE A 415 21.15 8.13 2.03
CA PHE A 415 22.15 9.07 2.50
C PHE A 415 23.44 9.02 1.67
N GLY A 416 24.01 10.18 1.39
CA GLY A 416 25.38 10.32 0.89
C GLY A 416 26.37 10.33 2.05
N GLN A 417 27.37 9.45 2.05
CA GLN A 417 28.37 9.36 3.13
C GLN A 417 29.37 10.51 3.12
N GLN A 418 29.48 11.23 2.00
CA GLN A 418 30.28 12.46 1.90
C GLN A 418 29.38 13.70 2.02
N ASP A 419 28.10 13.50 2.35
CA ASP A 419 27.20 14.60 2.67
C ASP A 419 27.71 15.28 3.93
N GLU A 420 27.89 16.59 3.88
CA GLU A 420 28.30 17.36 5.04
C GLU A 420 27.26 17.30 6.17
N PHE A 421 26.03 16.92 5.86
CA PHE A 421 24.95 16.68 6.82
C PHE A 421 24.75 15.19 7.14
N TYR A 422 25.67 14.30 6.72
CA TYR A 422 25.55 12.86 6.93
C TYR A 422 25.44 12.53 8.42
N ASP A 423 26.43 12.96 9.21
CA ASP A 423 26.46 12.74 10.66
C ASP A 423 25.31 13.49 11.34
N TYR A 424 24.89 14.62 10.78
CA TYR A 424 23.77 15.40 11.31
C TYR A 424 22.44 14.61 11.32
N GLY A 425 22.13 13.88 10.24
CA GLY A 425 20.97 12.99 10.22
C GLY A 425 21.11 11.77 11.14
N ARG A 426 22.34 11.26 11.31
CA ARG A 426 22.64 9.98 11.97
C ARG A 426 22.87 10.09 13.47
N ASP A 427 23.43 11.18 13.96
CA ASP A 427 23.79 11.34 15.37
C ASP A 427 22.64 11.92 16.21
N GLY A 428 21.59 12.42 15.54
CA GLY A 428 20.37 12.88 16.22
C GLY A 428 20.52 14.12 17.08
N PHE A 429 21.72 14.70 17.10
CA PHE A 429 22.01 16.01 17.65
C PHE A 429 21.61 16.20 19.12
N GLY A 430 21.85 15.17 19.94
CA GLY A 430 21.49 15.15 21.37
C GLY A 430 20.03 14.77 21.65
N TYR A 431 19.27 14.39 20.63
CA TYR A 431 17.95 13.77 20.76
C TYR A 431 17.98 12.31 20.29
N LYS A 432 17.74 12.05 19.00
CA LYS A 432 17.85 10.70 18.41
C LYS A 432 18.03 10.71 16.90
N PRO A 433 18.71 9.71 16.31
CA PRO A 433 18.92 9.59 14.87
C PRO A 433 17.61 9.75 14.08
N GLN A 434 17.68 10.33 12.88
CA GLN A 434 16.51 10.55 12.03
C GLN A 434 15.81 9.23 11.65
N GLU A 435 16.55 8.12 11.48
CA GLU A 435 15.95 6.83 11.23
C GLU A 435 15.07 6.33 12.40
N GLU A 436 15.36 6.73 13.64
CA GLU A 436 14.58 6.34 14.83
C GLU A 436 13.27 7.13 14.98
N TYR A 437 12.96 7.98 14.00
CA TYR A 437 11.63 8.59 13.86
C TYR A 437 10.60 7.57 13.38
N TYR A 438 11.02 6.47 12.76
CA TYR A 438 10.15 5.48 12.13
C TYR A 438 10.45 4.06 12.62
N VAL A 439 9.45 3.18 12.55
CA VAL A 439 9.61 1.75 12.84
C VAL A 439 10.17 1.05 11.60
N ASP A 440 11.27 0.33 11.78
CA ASP A 440 11.93 -0.49 10.75
C ASP A 440 12.15 0.20 9.39
N PRO A 441 12.77 1.41 9.35
CA PRO A 441 13.02 2.10 8.09
C PRO A 441 14.03 1.35 7.22
N VAL A 442 13.87 1.44 5.89
CA VAL A 442 14.89 0.93 4.96
C VAL A 442 15.98 1.99 4.80
N ILE A 443 17.21 1.68 5.23
CA ILE A 443 18.34 2.60 5.14
C ILE A 443 19.29 2.19 4.02
N LEU A 444 19.60 3.14 3.12
CA LEU A 444 20.51 2.97 2.00
C LEU A 444 21.57 4.08 2.01
N THR A 445 22.81 3.74 1.67
CA THR A 445 23.91 4.70 1.60
C THR A 445 24.66 4.65 0.26
N HIS A 446 25.26 5.77 -0.14
CA HIS A 446 26.19 5.90 -1.26
C HIS A 446 27.38 6.80 -0.91
N GLU A 447 28.46 6.73 -1.69
CA GLU A 447 29.73 7.41 -1.42
C GLU A 447 29.79 8.86 -1.96
N GLU A 448 28.65 9.50 -2.19
CA GLU A 448 28.61 10.86 -2.74
C GLU A 448 28.15 11.86 -1.67
N GLY A 449 28.13 13.15 -2.03
CA GLY A 449 27.73 14.24 -1.15
C GLY A 449 26.21 14.40 -1.00
N HIS A 450 25.79 15.62 -0.70
CA HIS A 450 24.39 16.04 -0.54
C HIS A 450 23.62 16.05 -1.88
N GLN A 451 23.39 14.89 -2.47
CA GLN A 451 22.76 14.76 -3.78
C GLN A 451 22.09 13.40 -3.97
N PHE A 452 21.26 13.30 -5.01
CA PHE A 452 20.77 12.01 -5.49
C PHE A 452 21.93 11.16 -6.04
N PRO A 453 21.97 9.83 -5.80
CA PRO A 453 23.05 8.97 -6.30
C PRO A 453 23.21 9.04 -7.82
N THR A 454 24.44 9.23 -8.30
CA THR A 454 24.76 9.28 -9.74
C THR A 454 25.80 8.23 -10.16
N LYS A 455 26.69 7.80 -9.26
CA LYS A 455 27.79 6.89 -9.56
C LYS A 455 27.32 5.44 -9.73
N GLN A 456 27.56 4.88 -10.92
CA GLN A 456 27.26 3.48 -11.23
C GLN A 456 28.35 2.53 -10.71
N PRO A 457 28.03 1.26 -10.37
CA PRO A 457 26.70 0.63 -10.42
C PRO A 457 25.82 0.92 -9.21
N ARG A 458 26.36 1.57 -8.17
CA ARG A 458 25.69 1.75 -6.88
C ARG A 458 24.40 2.56 -6.98
N ALA A 459 24.39 3.62 -7.80
CA ALA A 459 23.20 4.42 -8.04
C ALA A 459 22.04 3.56 -8.56
N LYS A 460 22.27 2.71 -9.57
CA LYS A 460 21.24 1.80 -10.08
C LYS A 460 20.73 0.84 -9.01
N GLN A 461 21.62 0.25 -8.21
CA GLN A 461 21.23 -0.67 -7.13
C GLN A 461 20.31 0.01 -6.11
N ILE A 462 20.63 1.26 -5.73
CA ILE A 462 19.80 2.06 -4.82
C ILE A 462 18.44 2.32 -5.45
N TYR A 463 18.38 2.81 -6.70
CA TYR A 463 17.11 3.11 -7.35
C TYR A 463 16.26 1.85 -7.58
N ASP A 464 16.85 0.72 -7.96
CA ASP A 464 16.16 -0.56 -8.08
C ASP A 464 15.55 -0.98 -6.72
N ARG A 465 16.31 -0.80 -5.62
CA ARG A 465 15.85 -1.11 -4.27
C ARG A 465 14.72 -0.17 -3.81
N VAL A 466 14.84 1.14 -4.04
CA VAL A 466 13.79 2.12 -3.74
C VAL A 466 12.52 1.80 -4.54
N ALA A 467 12.64 1.53 -5.84
CA ALA A 467 11.51 1.15 -6.68
C ALA A 467 10.85 -0.16 -6.19
N ALA A 468 11.64 -1.15 -5.78
CA ALA A 468 11.11 -2.38 -5.19
C ALA A 468 10.31 -2.12 -3.91
N GLU A 469 10.77 -1.22 -3.04
CA GLU A 469 10.05 -0.84 -1.82
C GLU A 469 8.77 -0.05 -2.12
N ILE A 470 8.79 0.87 -3.10
CA ILE A 470 7.59 1.54 -3.62
C ILE A 470 6.56 0.51 -4.06
N TRP A 471 6.94 -0.41 -4.94
CA TRP A 471 6.01 -1.43 -5.42
C TRP A 471 5.54 -2.38 -4.32
N ARG A 472 6.40 -2.75 -3.37
CA ARG A 472 6.00 -3.59 -2.22
C ARG A 472 4.91 -2.93 -1.37
N GLN A 473 5.04 -1.63 -1.11
CA GLN A 473 4.08 -0.86 -0.32
C GLN A 473 2.83 -0.45 -1.10
N CYS A 474 2.90 -0.47 -2.43
CA CYS A 474 1.80 -0.07 -3.30
C CYS A 474 1.08 -1.24 -4.00
N GLY A 475 1.35 -2.50 -3.66
CA GLY A 475 0.56 -3.65 -4.13
C GLY A 475 1.17 -4.47 -5.28
N GLY A 476 2.46 -4.25 -5.56
CA GLY A 476 3.26 -5.01 -6.52
C GLY A 476 3.41 -4.32 -7.89
N HIS A 477 4.45 -4.70 -8.63
CA HIS A 477 4.71 -4.16 -9.96
C HIS A 477 3.78 -4.82 -10.99
N PRO A 478 3.02 -4.06 -11.81
CA PRO A 478 2.02 -4.59 -12.76
C PRO A 478 2.55 -5.54 -13.87
N GLY A 479 3.84 -5.89 -13.88
CA GLY A 479 4.47 -6.62 -14.99
C GLY A 479 5.68 -7.48 -14.63
N ARG A 480 5.93 -7.74 -13.33
CA ARG A 480 7.04 -8.59 -12.87
C ARG A 480 6.61 -9.71 -11.91
N SER A 481 5.35 -10.13 -11.97
CA SER A 481 4.81 -11.17 -11.08
C SER A 481 5.06 -12.58 -11.58
#